data_AF-A0A2D6RME6-F1
#
_entry.id   AF-A0A2D6RME6-F1
#
_cell.length_a   1.000
_cell.length_b   1.000
_cell.length_c   1.000
_cell.angle_alpha   90.00
_cell.angle_beta   90.00
_cell.angle_gamma   90.00
#
_symmetry.space_group_name_H-M   'P 1'
#
loop_
_entity.id
_entity.type
_entity.pdbx_description
1 polymer ?
#
loop_
_entity_poly.entity_id
_entity_poly.type
_entity_poly.pdbx_seq_one_letter_code
_entity_poly.pdbx_strand_id
1 'polypeptide(L)'
;MRNSEIKGLVVIIFLVIYAIYWVFKNFFLYSLIILIIILFISGFLLYKYYKNRKKEQKERKRYYEKVNTIHVDKNGYERDGLNRLIHRKIAYENIYKKGYKKGILTKQFRYYDVHHIDGNKRNNSPSNLQVLTREEHKELHGH
;
A
#
# COMPACT_ATOMS: atom_id res chain seq x y z
N MET A 1 70.24 30.14 -27.26
CA MET A 1 69.71 30.19 -25.88
C MET A 1 70.87 30.00 -24.91
N ARG A 2 70.99 30.86 -23.89
CA ARG A 2 72.02 30.70 -22.85
C ARG A 2 71.63 29.58 -21.88
N ASN A 3 72.60 28.88 -21.29
CA ASN A 3 72.34 27.78 -20.35
C ASN A 3 71.45 28.17 -19.15
N SER A 4 71.48 29.44 -18.74
CA SER A 4 70.58 29.98 -17.70
C SER A 4 69.11 30.03 -18.13
N GLU A 5 68.84 30.32 -19.41
CA GLU A 5 67.47 30.38 -19.96
C GLU A 5 66.85 28.98 -20.04
N ILE A 6 67.64 27.96 -20.41
CA ILE A 6 67.22 26.55 -20.42
C ILE A 6 66.84 26.09 -19.00
N LYS A 7 67.68 26.39 -18.01
CA LYS A 7 67.43 26.03 -16.61
C LYS A 7 66.14 26.67 -16.08
N GLY A 8 65.90 27.94 -16.39
CA GLY A 8 64.67 28.64 -16.02
C GLY A 8 63.42 27.97 -16.62
N LEU A 9 63.47 27.61 -17.91
CA LEU A 9 62.36 26.96 -18.59
C LEU A 9 62.02 25.58 -18.00
N VAL A 10 63.04 24.79 -17.65
CA VAL A 10 62.85 23.49 -16.99
C VAL A 10 62.14 23.64 -15.64
N VAL A 11 62.55 24.60 -14.81
CA VAL A 11 61.89 24.86 -13.51
C VAL A 11 60.42 25.24 -13.71
N ILE A 12 60.12 26.12 -14.68
CA ILE A 12 58.74 26.51 -15.00
C ILE A 12 57.91 25.28 -15.39
N ILE A 13 58.44 24.40 -16.25
CA ILE A 13 57.75 23.17 -16.64
C ILE A 13 57.45 22.29 -15.43
N PHE A 14 58.42 22.09 -14.53
CA PHE A 14 58.19 21.31 -13.31
C PHE A 14 57.11 21.92 -12.41
N LEU A 15 57.10 23.25 -12.24
CA LEU A 15 56.07 23.93 -11.46
C LEU A 15 54.68 23.78 -12.08
N VAL A 16 54.58 23.86 -13.41
CA VAL A 16 53.32 23.64 -14.14
C VAL A 16 52.83 22.20 -13.97
N ILE A 17 53.69 21.20 -14.16
CA ILE A 17 53.35 19.78 -13.96
C ILE A 17 52.89 19.54 -12.51
N TYR A 18 53.61 20.09 -11.54
CA TYR A 18 53.25 19.96 -10.13
C TYR A 18 51.88 20.59 -9.82
N ALA A 19 51.60 21.79 -10.36
CA ALA A 19 50.30 22.45 -10.21
C ALA A 19 49.17 21.62 -10.83
N ILE A 20 49.38 21.08 -12.05
CA ILE A 20 48.43 20.19 -12.72
C ILE A 20 48.16 18.95 -11.86
N TYR A 21 49.21 18.27 -11.41
CA TYR A 21 49.08 17.11 -10.53
C TYR A 21 48.30 17.43 -9.26
N TRP A 22 48.59 18.57 -8.62
CA TRP A 22 47.90 19.00 -7.42
C TRP A 22 46.40 19.23 -7.67
N VAL A 23 46.04 19.89 -8.77
CA VAL A 23 44.63 20.08 -9.17
C VAL A 23 43.95 18.73 -9.40
N PHE A 24 44.57 17.82 -10.17
CA PHE A 24 44.01 16.50 -10.42
C PHE A 24 43.84 15.66 -9.15
N LYS A 25 44.83 15.69 -8.25
CA LYS A 25 44.77 14.98 -6.96
C LYS A 25 43.60 15.46 -6.11
N ASN A 26 43.42 16.77 -6.00
CA ASN A 26 42.29 17.34 -5.25
C ASN A 26 40.96 17.04 -5.94
N PHE A 27 40.87 17.16 -7.26
CA PHE A 27 39.67 16.81 -8.01
C PHE A 27 39.25 15.35 -7.77
N PHE A 28 40.20 14.41 -7.83
CA PHE A 28 39.94 13.00 -7.55
C PHE A 28 39.55 12.75 -6.08
N LEU A 29 40.17 13.45 -5.13
CA LEU A 29 39.81 13.36 -3.72
C LEU A 29 38.37 13.84 -3.47
N TYR A 30 37.98 14.99 -4.04
CA TYR A 30 36.62 15.52 -3.89
C TYR A 30 35.57 14.65 -4.59
N SER A 31 35.87 14.11 -5.78
CA SER A 31 34.94 13.22 -6.47
C SER A 31 34.71 11.93 -5.68
N LEU A 32 35.76 11.37 -5.06
CA LEU A 32 35.64 10.23 -4.16
C LEU A 32 34.79 10.54 -2.92
N ILE A 33 35.00 11.70 -2.29
CA ILE A 33 34.19 12.14 -1.14
C ILE A 33 32.72 12.28 -1.53
N ILE A 34 32.42 12.92 -2.67
CA ILE A 34 31.06 13.07 -3.19
C ILE A 34 30.41 11.70 -3.43
N LEU A 35 31.16 10.76 -4.03
CA LEU A 35 30.66 9.39 -4.27
C LEU A 35 30.30 8.70 -2.95
N ILE A 36 31.15 8.82 -1.91
CA ILE A 36 30.89 8.25 -0.58
C ILE A 36 29.62 8.87 0.04
N ILE A 37 29.44 10.19 -0.08
CA ILE A 37 28.24 10.88 0.41
C ILE A 37 26.98 10.37 -0.32
N ILE A 38 27.04 10.21 -1.65
CA ILE A 38 25.92 9.68 -2.44
C ILE A 38 25.59 8.25 -2.02
N LEU A 39 26.59 7.39 -1.83
CA LEU A 39 26.41 6.03 -1.34
C LEU A 39 25.79 5.99 0.06
N PHE A 40 26.20 6.91 0.95
CA PHE A 40 25.62 7.00 2.28
C PHE A 40 24.15 7.44 2.26
N ILE A 41 23.83 8.50 1.50
CA ILE A 41 22.46 9.00 1.35
C ILE A 41 21.55 7.93 0.73
N SER A 42 21.99 7.31 -0.37
CA SER A 42 21.22 6.25 -1.03
C SER A 42 20.99 5.05 -0.11
N GLY A 43 22.01 4.60 0.63
CA GLY A 43 21.88 3.55 1.63
C GLY A 43 20.88 3.90 2.73
N PHE A 44 20.91 5.13 3.23
CA PHE A 44 19.94 5.62 4.22
C PHE A 44 18.50 5.64 3.69
N LEU A 45 18.30 6.10 2.46
CA LEU A 45 16.99 6.11 1.80
C LEU A 45 16.45 4.68 1.58
N LEU A 46 17.30 3.77 1.11
CA LEU A 46 16.96 2.35 0.95
C LEU A 46 16.59 1.70 2.28
N TYR A 47 17.34 1.98 3.35
CA TYR A 47 17.01 1.49 4.68
C TYR A 47 15.63 1.99 5.15
N LYS A 48 15.36 3.30 5.00
CA LYS A 48 14.06 3.89 5.35
C LYS A 48 12.92 3.26 4.55
N TYR A 49 13.12 3.08 3.24
CA TYR A 49 12.17 2.41 2.36
C TYR A 49 11.86 0.99 2.83
N TYR A 50 12.89 0.18 3.07
CA TYR A 50 12.74 -1.21 3.51
C TYR A 50 12.04 -1.31 4.87
N LYS A 51 12.41 -0.46 5.83
CA LYS A 51 11.78 -0.40 7.15
C LYS A 51 10.28 -0.09 7.05
N ASN A 52 9.90 0.87 6.20
CA ASN A 52 8.50 1.22 5.99
C ASN A 52 7.71 0.07 5.35
N ARG A 53 8.29 -0.59 4.33
CA ARG A 53 7.66 -1.76 3.68
C ARG A 53 7.44 -2.91 4.66
N LYS A 54 8.40 -3.20 5.54
CA LYS A 54 8.26 -4.23 6.58
C LYS A 54 7.15 -3.89 7.58
N LYS A 55 7.02 -2.61 7.96
CA LYS A 55 5.92 -2.13 8.82
C LYS A 55 4.57 -2.32 8.13
N GLU A 56 4.45 -1.90 6.87
CA GLU A 56 3.23 -2.04 6.08
C GLU A 56 2.81 -3.51 5.93
N GLN A 57 3.76 -4.42 5.65
CA GLN A 57 3.48 -5.85 5.57
C GLN A 57 2.97 -6.42 6.90
N LYS A 58 3.54 -6.00 8.02
CA LYS A 58 3.09 -6.42 9.36
C LYS A 58 1.68 -5.92 9.67
N GLU A 59 1.37 -4.68 9.32
CA GLU A 59 0.03 -4.10 9.47
C GLU A 59 -0.99 -4.80 8.58
N ARG A 60 -0.65 -5.07 7.31
CA ARG A 60 -1.49 -5.88 6.41
C ARG A 60 -1.75 -7.26 6.98
N LYS A 61 -0.72 -7.95 7.48
CA LYS A 61 -0.87 -9.28 8.11
C LYS A 61 -1.86 -9.24 9.28
N ARG A 62 -1.69 -8.28 10.20
CA ARG A 62 -2.61 -8.08 11.34
C ARG A 62 -4.05 -7.78 10.88
N TYR A 63 -4.20 -6.98 9.83
CA TYR A 63 -5.50 -6.68 9.25
C TYR A 63 -6.17 -7.95 8.70
N TYR A 64 -5.45 -8.79 7.95
CA TYR A 64 -5.98 -10.05 7.45
C TYR A 64 -6.29 -11.05 8.57
N GLU A 65 -5.42 -11.19 9.57
CA GLU A 65 -5.66 -12.00 10.77
C GLU A 65 -6.95 -11.56 11.47
N LYS A 66 -7.15 -10.25 11.63
CA LYS A 66 -8.37 -9.69 12.21
C LYS A 66 -9.59 -10.00 11.34
N VAL A 67 -9.55 -9.70 10.04
CA VAL A 67 -10.66 -9.93 9.10
C VAL A 67 -11.08 -11.40 9.04
N ASN A 68 -10.16 -12.34 9.24
CA ASN A 68 -10.44 -13.77 9.20
C ASN A 68 -11.06 -14.34 10.49
N THR A 69 -11.21 -13.54 11.54
CA THR A 69 -11.98 -13.97 12.72
C THR A 69 -13.47 -13.81 12.45
N ILE A 70 -14.25 -14.83 12.76
CA ILE A 70 -15.72 -14.81 12.70
C ILE A 70 -16.25 -14.90 14.13
N HIS A 71 -17.18 -14.02 14.48
CA HIS A 71 -17.88 -14.08 15.75
C HIS A 71 -19.37 -13.79 15.56
N VAL A 72 -20.20 -14.22 16.51
CA VAL A 72 -21.65 -13.96 16.52
C VAL A 72 -21.93 -12.80 17.47
N ASP A 73 -22.70 -11.80 17.01
CA ASP A 73 -23.08 -10.67 17.86
C ASP A 73 -24.27 -10.98 18.78
N LYS A 74 -24.60 -10.04 19.66
CA LYS A 74 -25.75 -10.16 20.59
C LYS A 74 -27.11 -10.34 19.90
N ASN A 75 -27.22 -10.02 18.61
CA ASN A 75 -28.44 -10.13 17.81
C ASN A 75 -28.48 -11.45 17.01
N GLY A 76 -27.46 -12.31 17.13
CA GLY A 76 -27.36 -13.60 16.45
C GLY A 76 -26.75 -13.55 15.04
N TYR A 77 -26.17 -12.42 14.62
CA TYR A 77 -25.57 -12.30 13.29
C TYR A 77 -24.07 -12.59 13.31
N GLU A 78 -23.59 -13.30 12.27
CA GLU A 78 -22.17 -13.50 12.05
C GLU A 78 -21.48 -12.22 11.53
N ARG A 79 -20.34 -11.90 12.15
CA ARG A 79 -19.52 -10.74 11.85
C ARG A 79 -18.07 -11.14 11.63
N ASP A 80 -17.43 -10.46 10.70
CA ASP A 80 -15.97 -10.56 10.55
C ASP A 80 -15.25 -9.82 11.68
N GLY A 81 -13.93 -9.93 11.81
CA GLY A 81 -13.21 -9.25 12.88
C GLY A 81 -13.13 -7.73 12.75
N LEU A 82 -13.68 -7.14 11.68
CA LEU A 82 -13.92 -5.70 11.59
C LEU A 82 -15.36 -5.33 11.97
N ASN A 83 -16.10 -6.26 12.57
CA ASN A 83 -17.48 -6.10 13.02
C ASN A 83 -18.47 -5.86 11.87
N ARG A 84 -18.14 -6.28 10.64
CA ARG A 84 -19.04 -6.16 9.47
C ARG A 84 -19.93 -7.38 9.35
N LEU A 85 -21.19 -7.18 8.98
CA LEU A 85 -22.17 -8.25 8.79
C LEU A 85 -21.81 -9.15 7.60
N ILE A 86 -21.57 -10.43 7.86
CA ILE A 86 -21.13 -11.40 6.83
C ILE A 86 -22.22 -11.61 5.78
N HIS A 87 -23.49 -11.75 6.20
CA HIS A 87 -24.61 -11.92 5.28
C HIS A 87 -24.74 -10.75 4.29
N ARG A 88 -24.52 -9.50 4.73
CA ARG A 88 -24.53 -8.33 3.83
C ARG A 88 -23.40 -8.39 2.81
N LYS A 89 -22.20 -8.82 3.21
CA LYS A 89 -21.07 -9.01 2.29
C LYS A 89 -21.39 -10.08 1.24
N ILE A 90 -21.95 -11.21 1.65
CA ILE A 90 -22.29 -12.32 0.74
C ILE A 90 -23.42 -11.91 -0.23
N ALA A 91 -24.47 -11.26 0.27
CA ALA A 91 -25.57 -10.76 -0.55
C ALA A 91 -25.09 -9.70 -1.57
N TYR A 92 -24.18 -8.80 -1.17
CA TYR A 92 -23.59 -7.83 -2.07
C TYR A 92 -22.88 -8.49 -3.26
N GLU A 93 -21.98 -9.43 -2.96
CA GLU A 93 -21.14 -10.10 -3.96
C GLU A 93 -21.94 -11.04 -4.88
N ASN A 94 -22.88 -11.81 -4.32
CA ASN A 94 -23.54 -12.89 -5.05
C ASN A 94 -24.88 -12.52 -5.67
N ILE A 95 -25.59 -11.54 -5.10
CA ILE A 95 -26.97 -11.18 -5.49
C ILE A 95 -26.98 -9.76 -6.05
N TYR A 96 -26.59 -8.76 -5.26
CA TYR A 96 -26.72 -7.35 -5.62
C TYR A 96 -25.95 -6.99 -6.89
N LYS A 97 -24.65 -7.33 -6.97
CA LYS A 97 -23.82 -7.01 -8.16
C LYS A 97 -24.44 -7.54 -9.46
N LYS A 98 -24.98 -8.77 -9.42
CA LYS A 98 -25.62 -9.40 -10.58
C LYS A 98 -26.95 -8.74 -10.92
N GLY A 99 -27.78 -8.48 -9.92
CA GLY A 99 -29.07 -7.79 -10.09
C GLY A 99 -28.91 -6.36 -10.62
N TYR A 100 -27.93 -5.62 -10.09
CA TYR A 100 -27.61 -4.26 -10.52
C TYR A 100 -27.09 -4.23 -11.97
N LYS A 101 -26.16 -5.12 -12.32
CA LYS A 101 -25.67 -5.25 -13.71
C LYS A 101 -26.78 -5.58 -14.71
N LYS A 102 -27.81 -6.32 -14.28
CA LYS A 102 -28.99 -6.67 -15.09
C LYS A 102 -30.08 -5.58 -15.11
N GLY A 103 -29.91 -4.49 -14.36
CA GLY A 103 -30.94 -3.45 -14.23
C GLY A 103 -32.15 -3.84 -13.37
N ILE A 104 -32.10 -4.98 -12.68
CA ILE A 104 -33.16 -5.45 -11.77
C ILE A 104 -33.16 -4.63 -10.49
N LEU A 105 -31.97 -4.33 -9.97
CA LEU A 105 -31.77 -3.49 -8.80
C LEU A 105 -31.23 -2.15 -9.26
N THR A 106 -31.89 -1.06 -8.89
CA THR A 106 -31.60 0.28 -9.42
C THR A 106 -30.97 1.21 -8.40
N LYS A 107 -31.16 0.96 -7.09
CA LYS A 107 -30.61 1.80 -6.02
C LYS A 107 -29.23 1.31 -5.59
N GLN A 108 -28.50 2.15 -4.84
CA GLN A 108 -27.26 1.74 -4.18
C GLN A 108 -27.55 0.70 -3.09
N PHE A 109 -26.62 -0.24 -2.84
CA PHE A 109 -26.80 -1.33 -1.87
C PHE A 109 -27.21 -0.89 -0.45
N ARG A 110 -26.82 0.32 -0.02
CA ARG A 110 -27.19 0.88 1.29
C ARG A 110 -28.70 1.11 1.48
N TYR A 111 -29.47 1.16 0.39
CA TYR A 111 -30.93 1.33 0.41
C TYR A 111 -31.69 0.01 0.46
N TYR A 112 -30.96 -1.11 0.47
CA TYR A 112 -31.53 -2.44 0.59
C TYR A 112 -31.16 -3.07 1.92
N ASP A 113 -32.08 -3.89 2.42
CA ASP A 113 -31.89 -4.80 3.53
C ASP A 113 -31.72 -6.23 3.01
N VAL A 114 -31.05 -7.05 3.83
CA VAL A 114 -30.76 -8.44 3.49
C VAL A 114 -31.54 -9.30 4.44
N HIS A 115 -32.48 -10.06 3.88
CA HIS A 115 -33.38 -10.96 4.59
C HIS A 115 -32.85 -12.39 4.54
N HIS A 116 -32.96 -13.11 5.66
CA HIS A 116 -32.74 -14.56 5.74
C HIS A 116 -34.09 -15.26 5.58
N ILE A 117 -34.27 -16.01 4.49
CA ILE A 117 -35.56 -16.64 4.11
C ILE A 117 -36.01 -17.65 5.17
N ASP A 118 -35.07 -18.44 5.71
CA ASP A 118 -35.34 -19.44 6.75
C ASP A 118 -35.41 -18.86 8.18
N GLY A 119 -35.22 -17.55 8.37
CA GLY A 119 -35.11 -16.91 9.68
C GLY A 119 -33.84 -17.24 10.47
N ASN A 120 -33.01 -18.17 10.01
CA ASN A 120 -31.74 -18.53 10.65
C ASN A 120 -30.63 -17.56 10.22
N LYS A 121 -30.32 -16.61 11.11
CA LYS A 121 -29.28 -15.57 10.92
C LYS A 121 -27.86 -16.11 10.67
N ARG A 122 -27.64 -17.41 10.92
CA ARG A 122 -26.35 -18.09 10.67
C ARG A 122 -26.30 -18.82 9.33
N ASN A 123 -27.44 -19.05 8.68
CA ASN A 123 -27.46 -19.64 7.34
C ASN A 123 -27.18 -18.56 6.29
N ASN A 124 -25.90 -18.33 6.04
CA ASN A 124 -25.42 -17.30 5.12
C ASN A 124 -25.25 -17.79 3.68
N SER A 125 -25.86 -18.92 3.30
CA SER A 125 -25.87 -19.38 1.91
C SER A 125 -26.50 -18.31 1.01
N PRO A 126 -25.92 -17.97 -0.17
CA PRO A 126 -26.54 -17.03 -1.10
C PRO A 126 -27.98 -17.38 -1.48
N SER A 127 -28.34 -18.67 -1.49
CA SER A 127 -29.71 -19.14 -1.77
C SER A 127 -30.71 -18.87 -0.64
N ASN A 128 -30.22 -18.64 0.58
CA ASN A 128 -31.04 -18.31 1.75
C ASN A 128 -31.15 -16.80 1.99
N LEU A 129 -30.45 -16.00 1.20
CA LEU A 129 -30.43 -14.54 1.34
C LEU A 129 -31.27 -13.89 0.24
N GLN A 130 -32.02 -12.87 0.62
CA GLN A 130 -32.78 -12.04 -0.31
C GLN A 130 -32.44 -10.56 -0.09
N VAL A 131 -32.25 -9.82 -1.17
CA VAL A 131 -32.02 -8.37 -1.12
C VAL A 131 -33.35 -7.69 -1.36
N LEU A 132 -33.85 -6.96 -0.37
CA LEU A 132 -35.16 -6.31 -0.37
C LEU A 132 -35.01 -4.81 -0.12
N THR A 133 -35.92 -4.01 -0.66
CA THR A 133 -36.09 -2.64 -0.21
C THR A 133 -36.56 -2.61 1.25
N ARG A 134 -36.41 -1.47 1.91
CA ARG A 134 -36.85 -1.35 3.32
C ARG A 134 -38.35 -1.54 3.45
N GLU A 135 -39.09 -1.08 2.45
CA GLU A 135 -40.53 -1.21 2.34
C GLU A 135 -40.92 -2.69 2.23
N GLU A 136 -40.35 -3.44 1.28
CA GLU A 136 -40.59 -4.89 1.14
C GLU A 136 -40.17 -5.68 2.39
N HIS A 137 -39.04 -5.32 3.01
CA HIS A 137 -38.60 -5.96 4.25
C HIS A 137 -39.58 -5.70 5.40
N LYS A 138 -40.15 -4.50 5.48
CA LYS A 138 -41.15 -4.16 6.52
C LYS A 138 -42.44 -4.94 6.32
N GLU A 139 -42.91 -5.08 5.08
CA GLU A 139 -44.11 -5.85 4.74
C GLU A 139 -44.00 -7.32 5.17
N LEU A 140 -42.82 -7.93 5.02
CA LEU A 140 -42.58 -9.33 5.45
C LEU A 140 -42.64 -9.53 6.97
N HIS A 141 -42.20 -8.55 7.76
CA HIS A 141 -42.15 -8.65 9.23
C HIS A 141 -43.35 -8.02 9.93
N GLY A 142 -44.34 -7.51 9.18
CA GLY A 142 -45.64 -7.07 9.72
C GLY A 142 -45.57 -5.96 10.77
N HIS A 143 -44.63 -5.02 10.63
CA HIS A 143 -44.52 -3.85 11.52
C HIS A 143 -45.35 -2.64 11.06
#